data_AF-A0A496SU23-F1
#
_entry.id   AF-A0A496SU23-F1
#
_cell.length_a   1.000
_cell.length_b   1.000
_cell.length_c   1.000
_cell.angle_alpha   90.00
_cell.angle_beta   90.00
_cell.angle_gamma   90.00
#
_symmetry.space_group_name_H-M   'P 1'
#
loop_
_entity.id
_entity.type
_entity.pdbx_description
1 polymer ?
#
loop_
_entity_poly.entity_id
_entity_poly.type
_entity_poly.pdbx_seq_one_letter_code
_entity_poly.pdbx_strand_id
1 'polypeptide(L)' 'IIDPPRSGLHPKAIRVIKRISPKKIIYVSCNPETQKRDIDLLNYKVEDVKPIDMFPHTPHIENVVLLVRG' A
#
# COMPACT_ATOMS: atom_id res chain seq x y z
N ILE A 1 -7.17 1.10 6.64
CA ILE A 1 -6.04 0.15 6.54
C ILE A 1 -6.35 -0.76 5.37
N ILE A 2 -5.36 -1.05 4.52
CA ILE A 2 -5.50 -1.97 3.38
C ILE A 2 -4.32 -2.94 3.38
N ASP A 3 -4.62 -4.21 3.13
CA ASP A 3 -3.69 -5.33 3.11
C ASP A 3 -4.11 -6.29 1.98
N PRO A 4 -3.77 -5.96 0.71
CA PRO A 4 -4.19 -6.72 -0.44
C PRO A 4 -3.29 -7.96 -0.68
N PRO A 5 -3.74 -8.93 -1.51
CA PRO A 5 -2.88 -10.02 -1.96
C PRO A 5 -1.67 -9.51 -2.76
N ARG A 6 -0.69 -10.39 -3.05
CA ARG A 6 0.54 -10.07 -3.81
C ARG A 6 0.34 -9.38 -5.16
N SER A 7 -0.86 -9.48 -5.75
CA SER A 7 -1.24 -8.80 -6.98
C SER A 7 -1.58 -7.31 -6.79
N GLY A 8 -1.69 -6.83 -5.55
CA GLY A 8 -2.15 -5.49 -5.17
C GLY A 8 -3.67 -5.34 -5.15
N LEU A 9 -4.13 -4.10 -5.09
CA LEU A 9 -5.53 -3.72 -5.03
C LEU A 9 -6.27 -4.03 -6.34
N HIS A 10 -7.47 -4.59 -6.20
CA HIS A 10 -8.38 -4.71 -7.33
C HIS A 10 -8.83 -3.32 -7.84
N PRO A 11 -8.98 -3.08 -9.15
CA PRO A 11 -9.36 -1.77 -9.70
C PRO A 11 -10.65 -1.17 -9.09
N LYS A 12 -11.61 -2.02 -8.71
CA LYS A 12 -12.83 -1.58 -7.98
C LYS A 12 -12.49 -0.97 -6.62
N ALA A 13 -11.54 -1.52 -5.87
CA ALA A 13 -11.12 -1.01 -4.58
C ALA A 13 -10.44 0.36 -4.73
N ILE A 14 -9.56 0.52 -5.73
CA ILE A 14 -8.93 1.81 -6.04
C ILE A 14 -9.99 2.90 -6.28
N ARG A 15 -11.03 2.59 -7.08
CA ARG A 15 -12.15 3.53 -7.32
C ARG A 15 -12.89 3.89 -6.04
N VAL A 16 -13.15 2.91 -5.16
CA VAL A 16 -13.83 3.14 -3.88
C VAL A 16 -12.97 4.01 -2.95
N ILE A 17 -11.67 3.74 -2.85
CA ILE A 17 -10.74 4.52 -2.01
C ILE A 17 -10.67 5.97 -2.50
N LYS A 18 -10.55 6.19 -3.82
CA LYS A 18 -10.61 7.53 -4.41
C LYS A 18 -11.92 8.25 -4.09
N ARG A 19 -13.06 7.55 -4.15
CA ARG A 19 -14.37 8.15 -3.83
C ARG A 19 -14.49 8.52 -2.36
N ILE A 20 -14.05 7.66 -1.45
CA ILE A 20 -14.10 7.91 0.00
C ILE A 20 -13.09 9.00 0.40
N SER A 21 -11.95 9.08 -0.29
CA SER A 21 -10.91 10.07 -0.06
C SER A 21 -10.49 10.23 1.41
N PRO A 22 -10.14 9.12 2.11
CA PRO A 22 -9.70 9.19 3.50
C PRO A 22 -8.48 10.11 3.65
N LYS A 23 -8.34 10.79 4.79
CA LYS A 23 -7.16 11.65 5.03
C LYS A 23 -5.86 10.85 5.12
N LYS A 24 -5.93 9.63 5.66
CA LYS A 24 -4.80 8.73 5.87
C LYS A 24 -5.14 7.32 5.42
N ILE A 25 -4.16 6.62 4.84
CA ILE A 25 -4.24 5.20 4.50
C ILE A 25 -2.96 4.54 5.01
N ILE A 26 -3.11 3.45 5.76
CA ILE A 26 -2.02 2.52 6.05
C ILE A 26 -2.12 1.40 5.02
N TYR A 27 -1.10 1.26 4.17
CA TYR A 27 -0.97 0.23 3.14
C TYR A 27 0.07 -0.80 3.58
N VAL A 28 -0.35 -2.03 3.83
CA VAL A 28 0.50 -3.19 4.15
C VAL A 28 0.70 -4.02 2.87
N SER A 29 1.92 -4.48 2.57
CA SER A 29 2.20 -5.26 1.36
C SER A 29 3.47 -6.09 1.45
N CYS A 30 3.37 -7.36 1.07
CA CYS A 30 4.51 -8.23 0.82
C CYS A 30 5.13 -8.08 -0.60
N ASN A 31 4.64 -7.13 -1.42
CA ASN A 31 5.13 -6.89 -2.78
C ASN A 31 5.28 -5.38 -3.08
N PRO A 32 6.48 -4.80 -2.88
CA PRO A 32 6.75 -3.38 -3.09
C PRO A 32 6.42 -2.85 -4.49
N GLU A 33 6.55 -3.68 -5.53
CA GLU A 33 6.28 -3.26 -6.91
C GLU A 33 4.78 -2.97 -7.13
N THR A 34 3.92 -3.90 -6.70
CA THR A 34 2.47 -3.70 -6.80
C THR A 34 1.97 -2.62 -5.85
N GLN A 35 2.61 -2.47 -4.68
CA GLN A 35 2.31 -1.38 -3.75
C GLN A 35 2.62 -0.03 -4.38
N LYS A 36 3.79 0.14 -5.02
CA LYS A 36 4.14 1.35 -5.74
C LYS A 36 3.13 1.67 -6.84
N ARG A 37 2.81 0.70 -7.70
CA ARG A 37 1.80 0.87 -8.77
C ARG A 37 0.47 1.39 -8.22
N ASP A 38 0.00 0.82 -7.11
CA ASP A 38 -1.28 1.20 -6.53
C ASP A 38 -1.24 2.58 -5.88
N ILE A 39 -0.13 2.94 -5.21
CA ILE A 39 0.08 4.28 -4.65
C ILE A 39 0.05 5.34 -5.76
N ASP A 40 0.76 5.08 -6.87
CA ASP A 40 0.80 5.96 -8.05
C ASP A 40 -0.61 6.14 -8.64
N LEU A 41 -1.46 5.11 -8.57
CA LEU A 41 -2.86 5.21 -8.99
C LEU A 41 -3.73 5.99 -8.01
N LEU A 42 -3.45 5.99 -6.70
CA LEU A 42 -4.31 6.58 -5.67
C LEU A 42 -4.16 8.11 -5.54
N ASN A 43 -3.07 8.71 -6.02
CA ASN A 43 -2.73 10.14 -5.86
C ASN A 43 -2.58 10.59 -4.39
N TYR A 44 -1.91 9.78 -3.57
CA TYR A 44 -1.56 10.13 -2.19
C TYR A 44 -0.07 10.41 -2.07
N LYS A 45 0.32 11.20 -1.06
CA LYS A 45 1.72 11.41 -0.70
C LYS A 45 2.16 10.32 0.28
N VAL A 46 3.36 9.77 0.08
CA VAL A 46 3.99 8.87 1.05
C VAL A 46 4.55 9.73 2.19
N GLU A 47 4.06 9.51 3.41
CA GLU A 47 4.52 10.19 4.62
C GLU A 47 5.58 9.37 5.36
N ASP A 48 5.41 8.04 5.43
CA ASP A 48 6.34 7.15 6.11
C ASP A 48 6.36 5.75 5.47
N VAL A 49 7.48 5.05 5.59
CA VAL A 49 7.70 3.70 5.07
C VAL A 49 8.45 2.86 6.10
N LYS A 50 7.89 1.72 6.46
CA LYS A 50 8.47 0.77 7.41
C LYS A 50 8.53 -0.63 6.81
N PRO A 51 9.70 -1.09 6.34
CA PRO A 51 9.91 -2.49 6.03
C PRO A 51 10.03 -3.31 7.33
N ILE A 52 9.44 -4.50 7.32
CA ILE A 52 9.38 -5.45 8.43
C ILE A 52 9.77 -6.83 7.88
N ASP A 53 10.82 -7.42 8.46
CA ASP A 53 11.18 -8.81 8.18
C ASP A 53 10.24 -9.77 8.91
N MET A 54 9.15 -10.13 8.23
CA MET A 54 8.21 -11.16 8.67
C MET A 54 8.62 -12.56 8.19
N PHE A 55 9.63 -12.66 7.33
CA PHE A 55 10.02 -13.90 6.66
C PHE A 55 11.55 -14.10 6.68
N PRO A 56 12.16 -14.31 7.86
CA PRO A 56 13.59 -14.47 7.99
C PRO A 56 14.14 -15.57 7.09
N HIS A 57 15.33 -15.35 6.55
CA HIS A 57 16.02 -16.26 5.62
C HIS A 57 15.29 -16.46 4.27
N THR A 58 14.36 -15.58 3.91
CA THR A 58 13.75 -15.54 2.58
C THR A 58 13.98 -14.17 1.92
N PRO A 59 13.80 -14.03 0.60
CA PRO A 59 13.87 -12.71 -0.05
C PRO A 59 12.60 -11.86 0.18
N HIS A 60 11.61 -12.34 0.92
CA HIS A 60 10.35 -11.63 1.12
C HIS A 60 10.46 -10.59 2.24
N ILE A 61 9.78 -9.47 2.06
CA ILE A 61 9.67 -8.38 3.03
C ILE A 61 8.22 -7.94 3.12
N GLU A 62 7.76 -7.62 4.32
CA GLU A 62 6.47 -6.96 4.52
C GLU A 62 6.71 -5.44 4.61
N ASN A 63 6.03 -4.63 3.81
CA ASN A 63 6.23 -3.19 3.79
C ASN A 63 4.96 -2.44 4.20
N VAL A 64 5.07 -1.62 5.24
CA VAL A 64 3.98 -0.77 5.73
C VAL A 64 4.23 0.67 5.32
N VAL A 65 3.31 1.24 4.55
CA VAL A 65 3.40 2.62 4.04
C VAL A 65 2.26 3.45 4.60
N LEU A 66 2.60 4.60 5.18
CA LEU A 66 1.64 5.63 5.53
C LEU A 66 1.47 6.58 4.36
N LEU A 67 0.24 6.67 3.86
CA LEU A 67 -0.17 7.58 2.80
C LEU A 67 -1.05 8.68 3.38
N VAL A 68 -0.75 9.92 3.03
CA VAL A 68 -1.54 11.09 3.39
C VAL A 68 -2.11 11.76 2.16
N ARG A 69 -3.36 12.21 2.27
CA ARG A 69 -3.97 13.02 1.24
C ARG A 69 -3.32 14.41 1.29
N GLY A 70 -2.72 14.81 0.17
CA GLY A 70 -2.05 16.10 -0.01
C GLY A 70 -3.01 17.29 -0.02
#